data_AF-A0A955PGG0-F1
#
_entry.id   AF-A0A955PGG0-F1
#
_cell.length_a   1.000
_cell.length_b   1.000
_cell.length_c   1.000
_cell.angle_alpha   90.00
_cell.angle_beta   90.00
_cell.angle_gamma   90.00
#
_symmetry.space_group_name_H-M   'P 1'
#
loop_
_entity.id
_entity.type
_entity.pdbx_description
1 polymer ?
#
loop_
_entity_poly.entity_id
_entity_poly.type
_entity_poly.pdbx_seq_one_letter_code
_entity_poly.pdbx_strand_id
1 'polypeptide(L)'
;MTQTQRNTTLTLLLLTAAIVGALVERTPSPSSQIPTDQALSGTVLTVADGDTMTLRVDGQKVKVRLQGIDCPERQQAYGQEA
;
A
#
# COMPACT_ATOMS: atom_id res chain seq x y z
N MET A 1 -50.43 24.44 -14.93
CA MET A 1 -49.59 24.44 -13.69
C MET A 1 -48.53 23.32 -13.65
N THR A 2 -48.35 22.52 -14.71
CA THR A 2 -47.47 21.33 -14.72
C THR A 2 -46.05 21.57 -15.26
N GLN A 3 -45.81 22.66 -15.99
CA GLN A 3 -44.51 22.93 -16.63
C GLN A 3 -43.46 23.46 -15.64
N THR A 4 -43.86 24.32 -14.69
CA THR A 4 -42.97 24.88 -13.66
C THR A 4 -42.42 23.80 -12.74
N GLN A 5 -43.25 22.81 -12.37
CA GLN A 5 -42.83 21.71 -11.50
C GLN A 5 -41.82 20.78 -12.20
N ARG A 6 -41.99 20.58 -13.51
CA ARG A 6 -41.09 19.74 -14.32
C ARG A 6 -39.70 20.37 -14.47
N ASN A 7 -39.62 21.69 -14.56
CA ASN A 7 -38.36 22.42 -14.68
C ASN A 7 -37.62 22.48 -13.33
N THR A 8 -38.31 22.70 -12.20
CA THR A 8 -37.67 22.69 -10.87
C THR A 8 -37.15 21.31 -10.48
N THR A 9 -37.85 20.23 -10.82
CA THR A 9 -37.36 18.87 -10.58
C THR A 9 -36.11 18.58 -11.40
N LEU A 10 -36.04 18.99 -12.67
CA LEU A 10 -34.85 18.81 -13.50
C LEU A 10 -33.64 19.57 -12.94
N THR A 11 -33.83 20.82 -12.53
CA THR A 11 -32.76 21.65 -11.97
C THR A 11 -32.24 21.08 -10.65
N LEU A 12 -33.12 20.56 -9.79
CA LEU A 12 -32.72 19.92 -8.53
C LEU A 12 -31.91 18.63 -8.79
N LEU A 13 -32.29 17.84 -9.80
CA LEU A 13 -31.62 16.59 -10.15
C LEU A 13 -30.23 16.83 -10.78
N LEU A 14 -30.07 17.90 -11.56
CA LEU A 14 -28.76 18.31 -12.10
C LEU A 14 -27.83 18.86 -11.01
N LEU A 15 -28.37 19.63 -10.05
CA LEU A 15 -27.61 20.13 -8.89
C LEU A 15 -27.12 19.00 -7.99
N THR A 16 -27.96 18.01 -7.70
CA THR A 16 -27.55 16.85 -6.89
C THR A 16 -26.49 16.01 -7.61
N ALA A 17 -26.63 15.79 -8.92
CA ALA A 17 -25.63 15.07 -9.72
C ALA A 17 -24.27 15.80 -9.74
N ALA A 18 -24.25 17.13 -9.83
CA ALA A 18 -23.01 17.91 -9.80
C ALA A 18 -22.30 17.83 -8.44
N ILE A 19 -23.04 17.87 -7.33
CA ILE A 19 -22.48 17.73 -5.97
C ILE A 19 -21.91 16.33 -5.78
N VAL A 20 -22.61 15.29 -6.24
CA VAL A 20 -22.12 13.90 -6.17
C VAL A 20 -20.86 13.72 -7.01
N GLY A 21 -20.83 14.25 -8.25
CA GLY A 21 -19.64 14.19 -9.11
C GLY A 21 -18.41 14.86 -8.48
N ALA A 22 -18.59 16.07 -7.92
CA ALA A 22 -17.50 16.81 -7.27
C ALA A 22 -16.96 16.14 -5.99
N LEU A 23 -17.76 15.29 -5.33
CA LEU A 23 -17.32 14.50 -4.18
C LEU A 23 -16.55 13.24 -4.59
N VAL A 24 -16.86 12.65 -5.74
CA VAL A 24 -16.22 11.42 -6.25
C VAL A 24 -14.82 11.71 -6.83
N GLU A 25 -14.61 12.87 -7.44
CA GLU A 25 -13.31 13.23 -8.04
C GLU A 25 -12.21 13.55 -7.00
N ARG A 26 -12.56 13.69 -5.72
CA ARG A 26 -11.61 14.02 -4.64
C ARG A 26 -10.89 12.82 -4.06
N THR A 27 -11.09 11.60 -4.56
CA THR A 27 -10.30 10.47 -4.09
C THR A 27 -8.86 10.67 -4.55
N PRO A 28 -7.91 10.91 -3.63
CA PRO A 28 -6.51 10.92 -4.01
C PRO A 28 -6.23 9.57 -4.66
N SER A 29 -5.80 9.60 -5.92
CA SER A 29 -5.29 8.39 -6.57
C SER A 29 -4.21 7.82 -5.65
N PRO A 30 -4.21 6.53 -5.33
CA PRO A 30 -3.13 5.94 -4.57
C PRO A 30 -1.90 5.92 -5.46
N SER A 31 -1.24 7.07 -5.61
CA SER A 31 0.14 7.10 -6.04
C SER A 31 0.89 6.26 -5.02
N SER A 32 1.48 5.15 -5.46
CA SER A 32 2.36 4.31 -4.66
C SER A 32 3.62 5.07 -4.29
N GLN A 33 3.48 6.09 -3.45
CA GLN A 33 4.59 6.71 -2.75
C GLN A 33 4.99 5.69 -1.69
N ILE A 34 5.91 4.79 -2.04
CA ILE A 34 6.64 4.03 -1.02
C ILE A 34 7.33 5.11 -0.18
N PRO A 35 6.98 5.30 1.10
CA PRO A 35 7.64 6.29 1.92
C PRO A 35 9.11 5.88 2.01
N THR A 36 9.99 6.58 1.31
CA THR A 36 11.43 6.25 1.23
C THR A 36 12.18 6.54 2.54
N ASP A 37 11.48 7.06 3.55
CA ASP A 37 12.05 7.52 4.83
C ASP A 37 11.74 6.59 6.01
N GLN A 38 11.08 5.45 5.77
CA GLN A 38 10.78 4.46 6.81
C GLN A 38 11.87 3.37 6.80
N ALA A 39 13.04 3.68 7.36
CA ALA A 39 14.10 2.69 7.55
C ALA A 39 13.80 1.83 8.79
N LEU A 40 13.74 0.50 8.62
CA LEU A 40 13.62 -0.43 9.73
C LEU A 40 15.01 -0.68 10.35
N SER A 41 15.22 -0.22 11.57
CA SER A 41 16.48 -0.42 12.31
C SER A 41 16.31 -1.45 13.43
N GLY A 42 17.23 -2.40 13.55
CA GLY A 42 17.18 -3.45 14.56
C GLY A 42 18.45 -4.28 14.63
N THR A 43 18.55 -5.13 15.64
CA THR A 43 19.68 -6.07 15.79
C THR A 43 19.36 -7.39 15.10
N VAL A 44 20.25 -7.88 14.23
CA VAL A 44 20.09 -9.22 13.63
C VAL A 44 20.21 -10.29 14.72
N LEU A 45 19.18 -11.14 14.81
CA LEU A 45 19.18 -12.29 15.72
C LEU A 45 19.60 -13.57 15.00
N THR A 46 19.06 -13.80 13.80
CA THR A 46 19.33 -15.00 12.99
C THR A 46 19.20 -14.67 11.50
N VAL A 47 20.03 -15.28 10.68
CA VAL A 47 19.92 -15.29 9.21
C VAL A 47 19.43 -16.66 8.79
N ALA A 48 18.34 -16.73 8.02
CA ALA A 48 17.79 -18.01 7.54
C ALA A 48 18.50 -18.47 6.26
N ASP A 49 18.62 -17.54 5.31
CA ASP A 49 19.20 -17.68 3.97
C ASP A 49 19.60 -16.27 3.48
N GLY A 50 20.04 -16.15 2.21
CA GLY A 50 20.56 -14.90 1.64
C GLY A 50 19.53 -13.76 1.48
N ASP A 51 18.22 -14.02 1.62
CA ASP A 51 17.19 -12.99 1.51
C ASP A 51 16.29 -12.85 2.76
N THR A 52 16.38 -13.79 3.70
CA THR A 52 15.49 -13.87 4.86
C THR A 52 16.26 -13.82 6.18
N MET A 53 15.86 -12.90 7.06
CA MET A 53 16.47 -12.73 8.39
C MET A 53 15.45 -12.38 9.46
N THR A 54 15.82 -12.59 10.73
CA THR A 54 15.03 -12.16 11.89
C THR A 54 15.79 -11.08 12.66
N LEU A 55 15.12 -9.95 12.88
CA LEU A 55 15.62 -8.79 13.62
C LEU A 55 14.96 -8.71 15.00
N ARG A 56 15.64 -8.05 15.94
CA ARG A 56 15.04 -7.46 17.13
C ARG A 56 14.82 -5.97 16.87
N VAL A 57 13.57 -5.55 16.83
CA VAL A 57 13.14 -4.14 16.66
C VAL A 57 12.24 -3.81 17.84
N ASP A 58 12.58 -2.78 18.61
CA ASP A 58 11.80 -2.33 19.78
C ASP A 58 11.42 -3.47 20.75
N GLY A 59 12.34 -4.41 20.97
CA GLY A 59 12.15 -5.57 21.84
C GLY A 59 11.34 -6.72 21.22
N GLN A 60 10.77 -6.54 20.03
CA GLN A 60 10.02 -7.56 19.31
C GLN A 60 10.88 -8.27 18.26
N LYS A 61 10.55 -9.53 17.97
CA LYS A 61 11.16 -10.28 16.88
C LYS A 61 10.38 -10.02 15.59
N VAL A 62 11.07 -9.55 14.57
CA VAL A 62 10.49 -9.25 13.26
C VAL A 62 11.21 -10.09 12.20
N LYS A 63 10.45 -10.89 11.45
CA LYS A 63 10.99 -11.61 10.28
C LYS A 63 10.91 -10.70 9.06
N VAL A 64 12.02 -10.57 8.36
CA VAL A 64 12.17 -9.72 7.17
C VAL A 64 12.60 -10.59 6.00
N ARG A 65 11.98 -10.37 4.84
CA ARG A 65 12.41 -10.89 3.54
C ARG A 65 12.70 -9.73 2.60
N LEU A 66 13.86 -9.78 1.94
CA LEU A 66 14.27 -8.76 0.99
C LEU A 66 13.40 -8.86 -0.28
N GLN A 67 12.71 -7.77 -0.62
CA GLN A 67 11.88 -7.74 -1.82
C GLN A 67 12.75 -7.69 -3.07
N GLY A 68 12.47 -8.57 -4.04
CA GLY A 68 13.18 -8.60 -5.33
C GLY A 68 14.54 -9.30 -5.28
N ILE A 69 14.93 -9.84 -4.13
CA ILE A 69 16.07 -10.74 -3.98
C ILE A 69 15.52 -12.15 -3.75
N ASP A 70 16.08 -13.13 -4.46
CA ASP A 70 15.73 -14.54 -4.30
C ASP A 70 17.03 -15.35 -4.29
N CYS A 71 17.38 -15.87 -3.13
CA CYS A 71 18.64 -16.58 -2.92
C CYS A 71 18.41 -18.10 -2.84
N PRO A 72 19.39 -18.92 -3.26
CA PRO A 72 19.30 -20.36 -3.09
C PRO A 72 19.21 -20.71 -1.60
N GLU A 73 18.35 -21.66 -1.28
CA GLU A 73 18.17 -22.14 0.09
C GLU A 73 19.43 -22.88 0.57
N ARG A 74 19.62 -22.96 1.89
CA ARG A 74 20.84 -23.53 2.51
C ARG A 74 21.21 -24.95 2.06
N GLN A 75 20.26 -25.71 1.52
CA GLN A 75 20.45 -27.09 1.04
C GLN A 75 20.59 -27.18 -0.49
N GLN A 76 20.49 -26.07 -1.20
CA GLN A 76 20.63 -25.98 -2.65
C GLN A 76 22.09 -25.68 -3.03
N ALA A 77 22.41 -25.86 -4.31
CA ALA A 77 23.71 -25.46 -4.84
C ALA A 77 23.93 -23.96 -4.60
N TYR A 78 25.13 -23.61 -4.11
CA TYR A 78 25.52 -22.24 -3.74
C TYR A 78 24.76 -21.65 -2.53
N GLY A 79 23.96 -22.44 -1.81
CA GLY A 79 23.19 -21.99 -0.65
C GLY A 79 24.02 -21.67 0.60
N GLN A 80 25.31 -22.02 0.61
CA GLN A 80 26.23 -21.67 1.71
C GLN A 80 26.98 -20.36 1.43
N GLU A 81 27.06 -19.96 0.16
CA GLU A 81 27.71 -18.76 -0.35
C GLU A 81 26.75 -17.58 -0.56
N ALA A 82 25.44 -17.84 -0.58
CA ALA A 82 24.37 -16.84 -0.66
C ALA A 82 24.19 -16.07 0.66
#